data_AF-A0A7S6MPR9-F1
#
_entry.id   AF-A0A7S6MPR9-F1
#
_cell.length_a   1.000
_cell.length_b   1.000
_cell.length_c   1.000
_cell.angle_alpha   90.00
_cell.angle_beta   90.00
_cell.angle_gamma   90.00
#
_symmetry.space_group_name_H-M   'P 1'
#
loop_
_entity.id
_entity.type
_entity.pdbx_description
1 polymer ?
#
loop_
_entity_poly.entity_id
_entity_poly.type
_entity_poly.pdbx_seq_one_letter_code
_entity_poly.pdbx_strand_id
1 'polypeptide(L)'
;MKKAELSAGQARTFVGTYQVIEQFNDALTGLSTTVFTDKVSGEAFLAIRGMKDSDRMDLLTDLIDITWLGSTTLQPQYISLKFKVAEWLENGILPQNFTVTGHSLGGFLAAGLVAEPMFTNHISHAYLYNAPGVGGYTGPSAAAYAILDFLGVASTYDQSKISNIEAATGTRAC
;
A
#
# COMPACT_ATOMS: atom_id res chain seq x y z
N MET A 1 6.31 2.45 -24.36
CA MET A 1 5.88 3.32 -23.24
C MET A 1 7.09 3.69 -22.40
N LYS A 2 7.23 4.94 -21.94
CA LYS A 2 8.25 5.30 -20.95
C LYS A 2 7.86 4.64 -19.64
N LYS A 3 8.73 3.81 -19.10
CA LYS A 3 8.67 3.35 -17.71
C LYS A 3 8.45 4.57 -16.83
N ALA A 4 7.52 4.50 -15.88
CA ALA A 4 7.35 5.56 -14.88
C ALA A 4 8.53 5.46 -13.91
N GLU A 5 9.67 6.00 -14.32
CA GLU A 5 10.87 6.12 -13.52
C GLU A 5 10.89 7.50 -12.88
N LEU A 6 11.36 7.57 -11.63
CA LEU A 6 11.70 8.85 -11.02
C LEU A 6 12.68 9.56 -11.97
N SER A 7 12.40 10.82 -12.29
CA SER A 7 13.41 11.64 -12.97
C SER A 7 14.70 11.66 -12.16
N ALA A 8 15.84 11.88 -12.80
CA ALA A 8 17.12 11.98 -12.10
C ALA A 8 17.11 13.08 -11.01
N GLY A 9 16.25 14.11 -11.14
CA GLY A 9 16.02 15.09 -10.09
C GLY A 9 15.29 14.49 -8.89
N GLN A 10 14.13 13.85 -9.12
CA GLN A 10 13.35 13.20 -8.06
C GLN A 10 14.12 12.07 -7.36
N ALA A 11 14.86 11.25 -8.11
CA ALA A 11 15.70 10.20 -7.54
C ALA A 11 16.80 10.79 -6.63
N ARG A 12 17.43 11.90 -7.05
CA ARG A 12 18.41 12.60 -6.22
C ARG A 12 17.79 13.19 -4.96
N THR A 13 16.62 13.80 -5.07
CA THR A 13 15.88 14.29 -3.90
C THR A 13 15.55 13.14 -2.96
N PHE A 14 15.01 12.03 -3.47
CA PHE A 14 14.66 10.86 -2.67
C PHE A 14 15.88 10.29 -1.94
N VAL A 15 16.98 10.02 -2.65
CA VAL A 15 18.21 9.50 -2.05
C VAL A 15 18.89 10.52 -1.13
N GLY A 16 18.66 11.83 -1.34
CA GLY A 16 19.10 12.89 -0.45
C GLY A 16 18.36 12.85 0.89
N THR A 17 17.04 12.75 0.85
CA THR A 17 16.13 12.83 2.00
C THR A 17 16.01 11.51 2.77
N TYR A 18 15.93 10.38 2.07
CA TYR A 18 15.59 9.08 2.65
C TYR A 18 16.74 8.08 2.57
N GLN A 19 16.76 7.15 3.50
CA GLN A 19 17.65 5.99 3.52
C GLN A 19 16.84 4.71 3.43
N VAL A 20 17.15 3.85 2.46
CA VAL A 20 16.59 2.49 2.42
C VAL A 20 17.25 1.66 3.51
N ILE A 21 16.43 1.02 4.34
CA ILE A 21 16.88 0.13 5.42
C ILE A 21 16.88 -1.31 4.94
N GLU A 22 15.78 -1.76 4.35
CA GLU A 22 15.63 -3.13 3.88
C GLU A 22 14.61 -3.21 2.74
N GLN A 23 14.74 -4.22 1.89
CA GLN A 23 13.78 -4.51 0.84
C GLN A 23 13.46 -6.00 0.79
N PHE A 24 12.18 -6.32 0.61
CA PHE A 24 11.72 -7.67 0.34
C PHE A 24 11.04 -7.76 -1.01
N ASN A 25 11.49 -8.71 -1.83
CA ASN A 25 10.89 -9.03 -3.11
C ASN A 25 10.60 -10.53 -3.14
N ASP A 26 9.32 -10.88 -3.15
CA ASP A 26 8.85 -12.25 -3.23
C ASP A 26 8.49 -12.57 -4.69
N ALA A 27 9.33 -13.38 -5.34
CA ALA A 27 9.12 -13.77 -6.72
C ALA A 27 7.93 -14.73 -6.89
N LEU A 28 7.52 -15.45 -5.84
CA LEU A 28 6.42 -16.41 -5.91
C LEU A 28 5.06 -15.71 -5.84
N THR A 29 4.92 -14.76 -4.92
CA THR A 29 3.65 -14.03 -4.75
C THR A 29 3.58 -12.76 -5.59
N GLY A 30 4.73 -12.20 -5.98
CA GLY A 30 4.81 -10.90 -6.66
C GLY A 30 4.88 -9.71 -5.71
N LEU A 31 4.83 -9.94 -4.39
CA LEU A 31 4.98 -8.90 -3.38
C LEU A 31 6.34 -8.21 -3.50
N SER A 32 6.33 -6.88 -3.37
CA SER A 32 7.53 -6.07 -3.27
C SER A 32 7.30 -4.96 -2.28
N THR A 33 8.10 -4.93 -1.23
CA THR A 33 7.99 -3.94 -0.16
C THR A 33 9.37 -3.46 0.29
N THR A 34 9.45 -2.20 0.70
CA THR A 34 10.70 -1.53 1.07
C THR A 34 10.49 -0.74 2.35
N VAL A 35 11.40 -0.90 3.31
CA VAL A 35 11.49 -0.06 4.51
C VAL A 35 12.51 1.03 4.24
N PHE A 36 12.15 2.26 4.51
CA PHE A 36 13.05 3.40 4.43
C PHE A 36 12.75 4.41 5.54
N THR A 37 13.74 5.21 5.89
CA THR A 37 13.60 6.25 6.93
C THR A 37 13.94 7.61 6.36
N ASP A 38 13.27 8.65 6.87
CA ASP A 38 13.72 10.03 6.68
C ASP A 38 15.01 10.25 7.49
N LYS A 39 16.05 10.79 6.84
CA LYS A 39 17.37 10.97 7.49
C LYS A 39 17.41 12.08 8.54
N VAL A 40 16.44 12.98 8.54
CA VAL A 40 16.35 14.12 9.44
C VAL A 40 15.42 13.81 10.61
N SER A 41 14.19 13.38 10.33
CA SER A 41 13.20 13.09 11.39
C SER A 41 13.37 11.70 12.00
N GLY A 42 14.00 10.76 11.28
CA GLY A 42 14.07 9.36 11.67
C GLY A 42 12.74 8.60 11.49
N GLU A 43 11.72 9.22 10.90
CA GLU A 43 10.44 8.57 10.66
C GLU A 43 10.62 7.40 9.69
N ALA A 44 10.01 6.25 10.01
CA ALA A 44 10.08 5.05 9.21
C ALA A 44 8.83 4.85 8.35
N PHE A 45 9.07 4.37 7.14
CA PHE A 45 8.06 4.17 6.12
C PHE A 45 8.15 2.75 5.56
N LEU A 46 7.01 2.07 5.48
CA LEU A 46 6.83 0.82 4.77
C LEU A 46 6.13 1.09 3.43
N ALA A 47 6.85 1.04 2.32
CA ALA A 47 6.26 1.14 0.99
C ALA A 47 5.92 -0.24 0.43
N ILE A 48 4.71 -0.40 -0.10
CA ILE A 48 4.24 -1.61 -0.77
C ILE A 48 3.96 -1.28 -2.23
N ARG A 49 4.62 -2.00 -3.14
CA ARG A 49 4.45 -1.81 -4.58
C ARG A 49 3.21 -2.57 -5.07
N GLY A 50 2.51 -1.99 -6.04
CA GLY A 50 1.55 -2.73 -6.87
C GLY A 50 2.22 -3.74 -7.83
N MET A 51 1.38 -4.41 -8.64
CA MET A 51 1.82 -5.40 -9.63
C MET A 51 2.63 -4.75 -10.79
N LYS A 52 3.41 -5.55 -11.53
CA LYS A 52 4.32 -5.09 -12.59
C LYS A 52 3.61 -4.48 -13.81
N ASP A 53 4.37 -3.62 -14.51
CA ASP A 53 3.97 -2.75 -15.63
C ASP A 53 3.27 -3.40 -16.84
N SER A 54 3.35 -4.72 -17.07
CA SER A 54 2.68 -5.34 -18.23
C SER A 54 1.16 -5.22 -18.17
N ASP A 55 0.61 -5.04 -16.96
CA ASP A 55 -0.83 -5.09 -16.70
C ASP A 55 -1.38 -3.70 -16.30
N ARG A 56 -0.53 -2.65 -16.31
CA ARG A 56 -0.91 -1.30 -15.83
C ARG A 56 -1.87 -0.53 -16.72
N MET A 57 -1.96 -0.89 -18.01
CA MET A 57 -2.97 -0.31 -18.89
C MET A 57 -4.34 -0.97 -18.69
N ASP A 58 -4.39 -2.19 -18.15
CA ASP A 58 -5.65 -2.82 -17.70
C ASP A 58 -6.08 -2.22 -16.35
N LEU A 59 -5.16 -2.05 -15.40
CA LEU A 59 -5.47 -1.63 -14.02
C LEU A 59 -6.10 -0.24 -13.84
N LEU A 60 -5.93 0.71 -14.77
CA LEU A 60 -6.63 2.00 -14.71
C LEU A 60 -8.10 1.88 -15.14
N THR A 61 -8.41 0.90 -15.98
CA THR A 61 -9.77 0.52 -16.38
C THR A 61 -10.40 -0.46 -15.39
N ASP A 62 -9.59 -1.32 -14.77
CA ASP A 62 -9.99 -2.34 -13.78
C ASP A 62 -10.00 -1.83 -12.32
N LEU A 63 -9.83 -0.53 -12.08
CA LEU A 63 -9.83 0.07 -10.74
C LEU A 63 -11.14 -0.19 -9.95
N ILE A 64 -12.17 -0.71 -10.63
CA ILE A 64 -13.52 -0.96 -10.12
C ILE A 64 -13.89 -2.45 -10.22
N ASP A 65 -12.98 -3.34 -10.66
CA ASP A 65 -13.35 -4.75 -10.84
C ASP A 65 -13.30 -5.51 -9.50
N ILE A 66 -14.48 -5.71 -8.92
CA ILE A 66 -14.75 -6.48 -7.68
C ILE A 66 -14.15 -7.90 -7.76
N THR A 67 -13.92 -8.42 -8.98
CA THR A 67 -13.25 -9.71 -9.22
C THR A 67 -11.86 -9.78 -8.58
N TRP A 68 -11.15 -8.65 -8.49
CA TRP A 68 -9.83 -8.57 -7.86
C TRP A 68 -9.90 -8.81 -6.35
N LEU A 69 -10.94 -8.31 -5.70
CA LEU A 69 -11.24 -8.50 -4.27
C LEU A 69 -11.74 -9.91 -3.94
N GLY A 70 -11.66 -10.87 -4.87
CA GLY A 70 -11.87 -12.30 -4.63
C GLY A 70 -10.70 -13.16 -5.12
N SER A 71 -9.60 -12.53 -5.56
CA SER A 71 -8.52 -13.20 -6.25
C SER A 71 -7.63 -14.04 -5.32
N THR A 72 -7.42 -15.31 -5.71
CA THR A 72 -6.46 -16.22 -5.06
C THR A 72 -5.00 -15.75 -5.18
N THR A 73 -4.71 -14.74 -6.00
CA THR A 73 -3.36 -14.17 -6.14
C THR A 73 -3.04 -13.17 -5.02
N LEU A 74 -4.03 -12.49 -4.46
CA LEU A 74 -3.77 -11.47 -3.43
C LEU A 74 -3.70 -12.04 -2.03
N GLN A 75 -4.44 -13.13 -1.75
CA GLN A 75 -4.36 -13.77 -0.44
C GLN A 75 -2.92 -14.24 -0.12
N PRO A 76 -2.18 -14.90 -1.04
CA PRO A 76 -0.77 -15.22 -0.84
C PRO A 76 0.13 -13.98 -0.69
N GLN A 77 -0.10 -12.92 -1.48
CA GLN A 77 0.66 -11.66 -1.34
C GLN A 77 0.44 -11.00 0.01
N TYR A 78 -0.80 -10.96 0.48
CA TYR A 78 -1.13 -10.40 1.77
C TYR A 78 -0.59 -11.25 2.92
N ILE A 79 -0.67 -12.57 2.84
CA ILE A 79 -0.07 -13.48 3.82
C ILE A 79 1.45 -13.28 3.88
N SER A 80 2.12 -13.25 2.73
CA SER A 80 3.57 -13.00 2.63
C SER A 80 3.94 -11.64 3.24
N LEU A 81 3.13 -10.61 2.98
CA LEU A 81 3.29 -9.27 3.56
C LEU A 81 3.16 -9.30 5.08
N LYS A 82 2.11 -9.93 5.62
CA LYS A 82 1.90 -10.05 7.08
C LYS A 82 3.10 -10.71 7.76
N PHE A 83 3.56 -11.84 7.23
CA PHE A 83 4.72 -12.53 7.78
C PHE A 83 5.97 -11.66 7.77
N LYS A 84 6.24 -10.97 6.66
CA LYS A 84 7.43 -10.13 6.55
C LYS A 84 7.36 -8.90 7.46
N VAL A 85 6.19 -8.27 7.61
CA VAL A 85 6.02 -7.13 8.54
C VAL A 85 6.20 -7.57 9.98
N ALA A 86 5.64 -8.72 10.37
CA ALA A 86 5.85 -9.28 11.71
C ALA A 86 7.34 -9.57 11.98
N GLU A 87 8.03 -10.22 11.04
CA GLU A 87 9.47 -10.48 11.12
C GLU A 87 10.28 -9.19 11.29
N TRP A 88 9.97 -8.14 10.51
CA TRP A 88 10.66 -6.86 10.59
C TRP A 88 10.38 -6.08 11.88
N LEU A 89 9.19 -6.20 12.44
CA LEU A 89 8.87 -5.65 13.76
C LEU A 89 9.65 -6.38 14.87
N GLU A 90 9.74 -7.70 14.78
CA GLU A 90 10.42 -8.53 15.77
C GLU A 90 11.93 -8.31 15.78
N ASN A 91 12.56 -8.21 14.60
CA ASN A 91 14.01 -8.02 14.48
C ASN A 91 14.46 -6.55 14.50
N GLY A 92 13.52 -5.60 14.58
CA GLY A 92 13.80 -4.17 14.69
C GLY A 92 14.16 -3.46 13.39
N ILE A 93 14.03 -4.12 12.23
CA ILE A 93 14.14 -3.48 10.91
C ILE A 93 13.04 -2.45 10.72
N LEU A 94 11.82 -2.79 11.15
CA LEU A 94 10.69 -1.88 11.22
C LEU A 94 10.48 -1.47 12.68
N PRO A 95 10.49 -0.17 13.01
CA PRO A 95 10.24 0.26 14.38
C PRO A 95 8.79 -0.01 14.79
N GLN A 96 8.56 0.06 16.11
CA GLN A 96 7.24 -0.16 16.71
C GLN A 96 6.19 0.92 16.35
N ASN A 97 6.62 2.00 15.69
CA ASN A 97 5.75 3.04 15.14
C ASN A 97 6.25 3.43 13.74
N PHE A 98 5.43 3.24 12.72
CA PHE A 98 5.80 3.51 11.33
C PHE A 98 4.60 3.94 10.48
N THR A 99 4.88 4.63 9.39
CA THR A 99 3.91 5.03 8.38
C THR A 99 3.91 4.00 7.24
N VAL A 100 2.75 3.64 6.69
CA VAL A 100 2.64 2.74 5.54
C VAL A 100 2.21 3.49 4.29
N THR A 101 2.69 3.08 3.11
CA THR A 101 2.27 3.67 1.84
C THR A 101 2.18 2.65 0.72
N GLY A 102 1.29 2.90 -0.24
CA GLY A 102 1.16 2.06 -1.42
C GLY A 102 0.29 2.68 -2.50
N HIS A 103 0.57 2.31 -3.75
CA HIS A 103 -0.23 2.71 -4.92
C HIS A 103 -1.04 1.53 -5.46
N SER A 104 -2.28 1.78 -5.90
CA SER A 104 -3.17 0.77 -6.48
C SER A 104 -3.30 -0.44 -5.56
N LEU A 105 -2.99 -1.66 -6.03
CA LEU A 105 -2.97 -2.87 -5.20
C LEU A 105 -2.10 -2.70 -3.94
N GLY A 106 -0.94 -2.05 -4.05
CA GLY A 106 -0.08 -1.84 -2.88
C GLY A 106 -0.77 -0.99 -1.81
N GLY A 107 -1.62 -0.06 -2.22
CA GLY A 107 -2.44 0.73 -1.29
C GLY A 107 -3.57 -0.09 -0.66
N PHE A 108 -4.17 -1.01 -1.40
CA PHE A 108 -5.14 -1.97 -0.85
C PHE A 108 -4.52 -2.87 0.23
N LEU A 109 -3.33 -3.42 -0.04
CA LEU A 109 -2.59 -4.23 0.93
C LEU A 109 -2.17 -3.41 2.17
N ALA A 110 -1.77 -2.15 1.98
CA ALA A 110 -1.47 -1.22 3.07
C ALA A 110 -2.69 -0.93 3.95
N ALA A 111 -3.88 -0.73 3.36
CA ALA A 111 -5.12 -0.59 4.11
C ALA A 111 -5.45 -1.85 4.93
N GLY A 112 -5.20 -3.04 4.36
CA GLY A 112 -5.29 -4.31 5.07
C GLY A 112 -4.43 -4.34 6.35
N LEU A 113 -3.18 -3.88 6.26
CA LEU A 113 -2.31 -3.80 7.44
C LEU A 113 -2.84 -2.87 8.53
N VAL A 114 -3.46 -1.74 8.17
CA VAL A 114 -4.09 -0.82 9.15
C VAL A 114 -5.24 -1.50 9.89
N ALA A 115 -5.99 -2.34 9.19
CA ALA A 115 -7.11 -3.11 9.75
C ALA A 115 -6.67 -4.34 10.55
N GLU A 116 -5.43 -4.81 10.39
CA GLU A 116 -4.90 -5.97 11.08
C GLU A 116 -4.67 -5.68 12.58
N PRO A 117 -5.32 -6.42 13.51
CA PRO A 117 -5.15 -6.19 14.94
C PRO A 117 -3.69 -6.29 15.41
N MET A 118 -2.89 -7.13 14.75
CA MET A 118 -1.46 -7.28 15.02
C MET A 118 -0.64 -6.03 14.70
N PHE A 119 -1.08 -5.19 13.76
CA PHE A 119 -0.29 -4.06 13.25
C PHE A 119 -0.93 -2.70 13.51
N THR A 120 -2.23 -2.65 13.80
CA THR A 120 -2.98 -1.39 13.94
C THR A 120 -2.40 -0.42 14.99
N ASN A 121 -1.76 -0.95 16.04
CA ASN A 121 -1.11 -0.15 17.09
C ASN A 121 0.31 0.30 16.71
N HIS A 122 0.91 -0.29 15.67
CA HIS A 122 2.23 0.07 15.17
C HIS A 122 2.17 1.05 14.00
N ILE A 123 1.01 1.17 13.35
CA ILE A 123 0.84 2.07 12.21
C ILE A 123 0.33 3.42 12.70
N SER A 124 1.16 4.45 12.51
CA SER A 124 0.79 5.86 12.76
C SER A 124 -0.21 6.35 11.72
N HIS A 125 0.11 6.14 10.44
CA HIS A 125 -0.67 6.62 9.30
C HIS A 125 -0.44 5.76 8.06
N ALA A 126 -1.40 5.82 7.13
CA ALA A 126 -1.35 5.17 5.83
C ALA A 126 -1.62 6.17 4.71
N TYR A 127 -0.63 6.42 3.86
CA TYR A 127 -0.78 7.25 2.65
C TYR A 127 -0.93 6.36 1.43
N LEU A 128 -2.15 6.31 0.90
CA LEU A 128 -2.52 5.45 -0.21
C LEU A 128 -2.72 6.30 -1.46
N TYR A 129 -2.46 5.72 -2.62
CA TYR A 129 -2.60 6.41 -3.89
C TYR A 129 -3.39 5.56 -4.88
N ASN A 130 -4.55 6.05 -5.32
CA ASN A 130 -5.48 5.31 -6.18
C ASN A 130 -5.75 3.88 -5.65
N ALA A 131 -5.85 3.70 -4.33
CA ALA A 131 -6.08 2.38 -3.76
C ALA A 131 -7.55 1.97 -3.96
N PRO A 132 -7.84 0.82 -4.60
CA PRO A 132 -9.21 0.33 -4.74
C PRO A 132 -9.76 -0.03 -3.35
N GLY A 133 -11.08 0.13 -3.17
CA GLY A 133 -11.74 -0.21 -1.91
C GLY A 133 -11.47 0.77 -0.75
N VAL A 134 -10.70 1.84 -0.95
CA VAL A 134 -10.39 2.84 0.09
C VAL A 134 -10.84 4.25 -0.34
N GLY A 135 -12.07 4.43 -0.82
CA GLY A 135 -12.48 5.74 -1.36
C GLY A 135 -13.85 5.84 -2.03
N GLY A 136 -14.45 4.71 -2.45
CA GLY A 136 -15.91 4.57 -2.56
C GLY A 136 -16.48 4.15 -3.92
N TYR A 137 -17.61 3.44 -3.85
CA TYR A 137 -18.88 3.86 -4.46
C TYR A 137 -19.92 3.80 -3.34
N THR A 138 -20.45 4.94 -2.91
CA THR A 138 -21.46 5.09 -1.83
C THR A 138 -20.99 4.88 -0.38
N GLY A 139 -20.19 5.81 0.14
CA GLY A 139 -20.08 6.08 1.59
C GLY A 139 -19.07 5.26 2.41
N PRO A 140 -18.85 5.64 3.69
CA PRO A 140 -17.79 5.11 4.57
C PRO A 140 -17.93 3.63 4.96
N SER A 141 -19.00 2.97 4.53
CA SER A 141 -19.38 1.61 4.96
C SER A 141 -19.07 0.55 3.90
N ALA A 142 -19.46 0.70 2.64
CA ALA A 142 -19.29 -0.34 1.61
C ALA A 142 -17.82 -0.69 1.29
N ALA A 143 -16.94 0.32 1.35
CA ALA A 143 -15.52 0.21 1.03
C ALA A 143 -14.73 -0.53 2.14
N ALA A 144 -15.08 -0.27 3.40
CA ALA A 144 -14.50 -0.93 4.56
C ALA A 144 -14.82 -2.43 4.58
N TYR A 145 -16.05 -2.83 4.27
CA TYR A 145 -16.43 -4.24 4.26
C TYR A 145 -15.70 -5.06 3.21
N ALA A 146 -15.40 -4.49 2.04
CA ALA A 146 -14.78 -5.26 0.96
C ALA A 146 -13.29 -5.59 1.20
N ILE A 147 -12.54 -4.70 1.86
CA ILE A 147 -11.17 -4.98 2.30
C ILE A 147 -11.18 -6.02 3.44
N LEU A 148 -12.06 -5.83 4.40
CA LEU A 148 -12.13 -6.64 5.61
C LEU A 148 -12.62 -8.07 5.34
N ASP A 149 -13.67 -8.21 4.53
CA ASP A 149 -14.23 -9.50 4.09
C ASP A 149 -13.22 -10.25 3.22
N PHE A 150 -12.53 -9.57 2.31
CA PHE A 150 -11.53 -10.20 1.46
C PHE A 150 -10.31 -10.72 2.21
N LEU A 151 -9.82 -9.93 3.17
CA LEU A 151 -8.57 -10.24 3.88
C LEU A 151 -8.80 -11.11 5.13
N GLY A 152 -10.07 -11.41 5.46
CA GLY A 152 -10.44 -12.21 6.63
C GLY A 152 -10.11 -11.52 7.96
N VAL A 153 -10.16 -10.18 8.01
CA VAL A 153 -9.71 -9.35 9.14
C VAL A 153 -10.91 -8.71 9.85
N ALA A 154 -10.76 -8.38 11.13
CA ALA A 154 -11.83 -7.88 12.01
C ALA A 154 -12.63 -6.68 11.44
N SER A 155 -13.93 -6.63 11.76
CA SER A 155 -14.97 -5.78 11.14
C SER A 155 -14.85 -4.26 11.31
N THR A 156 -13.76 -3.74 11.89
CA THR A 156 -13.60 -2.31 12.21
C THR A 156 -12.13 -1.89 12.13
N TYR A 157 -11.83 -0.82 11.39
CA TYR A 157 -10.51 -0.17 11.40
C TYR A 157 -10.64 1.35 11.56
N ASP A 158 -9.59 1.98 12.08
CA ASP A 158 -9.53 3.42 12.30
C ASP A 158 -9.30 4.16 10.97
N GLN A 159 -10.38 4.69 10.39
CA GLN A 159 -10.32 5.43 9.13
C GLN A 159 -9.53 6.74 9.26
N SER A 160 -9.36 7.29 10.46
CA SER A 160 -8.60 8.53 10.66
C SER A 160 -7.11 8.37 10.36
N LYS A 161 -6.60 7.14 10.40
CA LYS A 161 -5.21 6.79 10.07
C LYS A 161 -4.97 6.64 8.57
N ILE A 162 -5.98 6.81 7.71
CA ILE A 162 -5.85 6.57 6.27
C ILE A 162 -6.08 7.86 5.49
N SER A 163 -5.19 8.14 4.55
CA SER A 163 -5.38 9.14 3.50
C SER A 163 -5.20 8.47 2.14
N ASN A 164 -6.30 8.26 1.41
CA ASN A 164 -6.23 7.80 0.02
C ASN A 164 -6.34 8.99 -0.93
N ILE A 165 -5.27 9.22 -1.69
CA ILE A 165 -5.17 10.29 -2.66
C ILE A 165 -5.52 9.71 -4.03
N GLU A 166 -6.69 10.07 -4.53
CA GLU A 166 -7.16 9.64 -5.85
C GLU A 166 -6.89 10.73 -6.89
N ALA A 167 -6.30 10.35 -8.02
CA ALA A 167 -6.18 11.24 -9.15
C ALA A 167 -7.57 11.47 -9.76
N ALA A 168 -8.12 12.68 -9.60
CA ALA A 168 -9.29 13.10 -10.35
C ALA A 168 -8.90 13.21 -11.84
N THR A 169 -9.60 12.50 -12.72
CA THR A 169 -9.48 12.71 -14.16
C THR A 169 -9.77 14.19 -14.44
N GLY A 170 -8.78 14.92 -14.95
CA GLY A 170 -8.98 16.33 -15.32
C GLY A 170 -10.15 16.42 -16.28
N THR A 171 -11.18 17.19 -15.94
CA THR A 171 -12.24 17.55 -16.87
C THR A 171 -11.58 18.26 -18.06
N ARG A 172 -11.65 17.63 -19.24
CA ARG A 172 -11.40 18.33 -20.50
C ARG A 172 -12.50 19.38 -20.62
N ALA A 173 -12.20 20.63 -20.29
CA ALA A 173 -12.94 21.75 -20.82
C ALA A 173 -12.50 21.91 -22.28
N CYS A 174 -13.41 21.60 -23.20
CA CYS A 174 -13.30 21.96 -24.62
C CYS A 174 -13.32 23.48 -24.80
#